data_AF-A0A699V0K1-F1
#
_entry.id   AF-A0A699V0K1-F1
#
_cell.length_a   1.000
_cell.length_b   1.000
_cell.length_c   1.000
_cell.angle_alpha   90.00
_cell.angle_beta   90.00
_cell.angle_gamma   90.00
#
_symmetry.space_group_name_H-M   'P 1'
#
loop_
_entity.id
_entity.type
_entity.pdbx_description
1 polymer ?
#
loop_
_entity_poly.entity_id
_entity_poly.type
_entity_poly.pdbx_seq_one_letter_code
_entity_poly.pdbx_strand_id
1 'polypeptide(L)'
;QKSDGIFISQDKYVADILKKFDFSTVKTASTPMKPNKALVKDAEAEDKIFRYLKGQPKLGLSYPIDSPFDLEAYSDSDYTGASLDRKSTTGGFQFLGKRLISWQCKNQTIVANYTTKAEYVAAASCYGQVLWI
;
A
#
# COMPACT_ATOMS: atom_id res chain seq x y z
N GLN A 1 -24.27 -8.32 -4.84
CA GLN A 1 -24.31 -6.86 -4.60
C GLN A 1 -25.27 -6.64 -3.44
N LYS A 2 -24.84 -6.02 -2.34
CA LYS A 2 -25.73 -5.74 -1.20
C LYS A 2 -26.43 -4.40 -1.47
N SER A 3 -27.60 -4.19 -0.88
CA SER A 3 -28.29 -2.89 -0.91
C SER A 3 -27.39 -1.74 -0.43
N ASP A 4 -26.46 -2.07 0.46
CA ASP A 4 -25.63 -1.11 1.19
C ASP A 4 -24.29 -0.82 0.48
N GLY A 5 -24.07 -1.38 -0.73
CA GLY A 5 -22.89 -1.14 -1.55
C GLY A 5 -22.03 -2.37 -1.87
N ILE A 6 -20.76 -2.12 -2.22
CA ILE A 6 -19.78 -3.12 -2.63
C ILE A 6 -18.83 -3.42 -1.47
N PHE A 7 -18.60 -4.70 -1.18
CA PHE A 7 -17.61 -5.15 -0.21
C PHE A 7 -16.55 -6.00 -0.91
N ILE A 8 -15.30 -5.56 -0.85
CA ILE A 8 -14.13 -6.28 -1.36
C ILE A 8 -13.53 -7.04 -0.18
N SER A 9 -13.70 -8.36 -0.20
CA SER A 9 -13.17 -9.29 0.81
C SER A 9 -11.76 -9.73 0.44
N GLN A 10 -10.86 -9.81 1.43
CA GLN A 10 -9.52 -10.37 1.26
C GLN A 10 -9.43 -11.87 1.59
N ASP A 11 -10.52 -12.50 2.03
CA ASP A 11 -10.54 -13.85 2.61
C ASP A 11 -9.87 -14.89 1.70
N LYS A 12 -10.21 -14.87 0.41
CA LYS A 12 -9.64 -15.80 -0.58
C LYS A 12 -8.15 -15.57 -0.77
N TYR A 13 -7.74 -14.31 -0.94
CA TYR A 13 -6.34 -13.95 -1.11
C TYR A 13 -5.50 -14.34 0.11
N VAL A 14 -6.02 -14.10 1.31
CA VAL A 14 -5.38 -14.50 2.57
C VAL A 14 -5.30 -16.02 2.70
N ALA A 15 -6.34 -16.77 2.34
CA ALA A 15 -6.29 -18.23 2.35
C ALA A 15 -5.22 -18.77 1.39
N ASP A 16 -5.15 -18.23 0.17
CA ASP A 16 -4.20 -18.64 -0.86
C ASP A 16 -2.75 -18.30 -0.46
N ILE A 17 -2.51 -17.11 0.10
CA ILE A 17 -1.16 -16.70 0.52
C ILE A 17 -0.67 -17.50 1.74
N LEU A 18 -1.55 -17.74 2.73
CA LEU A 18 -1.19 -18.55 3.90
C LEU A 18 -0.91 -20.00 3.53
N LYS A 19 -1.62 -20.55 2.55
CA LYS A 19 -1.34 -21.89 2.02
C LYS A 19 0.00 -21.92 1.27
N LYS A 20 0.29 -20.91 0.46
CA LYS A 20 1.53 -20.84 -0.34
C LYS A 20 2.80 -20.82 0.50
N PHE A 21 2.74 -20.20 1.68
CA PHE A 21 3.89 -20.04 2.57
C PHE A 21 3.84 -20.96 3.81
N ASP A 22 2.92 -21.94 3.86
CA ASP A 22 2.76 -22.88 4.97
C ASP A 22 2.42 -22.25 6.34
N PHE A 23 1.69 -21.13 6.33
CA PHE A 23 1.24 -20.40 7.53
C PHE A 23 -0.16 -20.82 8.04
N SER A 24 -0.75 -21.88 7.48
CA SER A 24 -2.12 -22.32 7.81
C SER A 24 -2.29 -22.76 9.27
N THR A 25 -1.25 -23.31 9.90
CA THR A 25 -1.28 -23.88 11.27
C THR A 25 -0.65 -22.96 12.32
N VAL A 26 0.01 -21.88 11.91
CA VAL A 26 0.77 -20.99 12.80
C VAL A 26 -0.14 -20.16 13.73
N LYS A 27 0.30 -19.84 14.94
CA LYS A 27 -0.47 -19.02 15.89
C LYS A 27 -0.74 -17.61 15.33
N THR A 28 -1.91 -17.07 15.62
CA THR A 28 -2.30 -15.72 15.17
C THR A 28 -1.59 -14.61 15.96
N ALA A 29 -1.46 -13.45 15.35
CA ALA A 29 -0.99 -12.23 16.00
C ALA A 29 -2.07 -11.12 15.88
N SER A 30 -2.22 -10.28 16.90
CA SER A 30 -3.21 -9.19 16.91
C SER A 30 -2.73 -7.90 16.24
N THR A 31 -1.42 -7.71 16.14
CA THR A 31 -0.80 -6.52 15.54
C THR A 31 0.20 -6.95 14.46
N PRO A 32 0.14 -6.39 13.24
CA PRO A 32 1.07 -6.75 12.17
C PRO A 32 2.49 -6.28 12.48
N MET A 33 2.63 -5.11 13.09
CA MET A 33 3.93 -4.53 13.46
C MET A 33 3.79 -3.65 14.72
N LYS A 34 4.89 -3.44 15.45
CA LYS A 34 4.93 -2.44 16.53
C LYS A 34 5.04 -1.04 15.90
N PRO A 35 4.36 -0.03 16.46
CA PRO A 35 4.53 1.36 16.01
C PRO A 35 5.99 1.79 16.21
N ASN A 36 6.47 2.69 15.35
CA ASN A 36 7.83 3.26 15.38
C ASN A 36 8.98 2.24 15.22
N LYS A 37 8.72 1.01 14.76
CA LYS A 37 9.80 0.07 14.38
C LYS A 37 10.30 0.44 12.98
N ALA A 38 11.61 0.57 12.83
CA ALA A 38 12.24 0.77 11.53
C ALA A 38 11.90 -0.39 10.57
N LEU A 39 11.52 -0.06 9.34
CA LEU A 39 11.24 -1.04 8.28
C LEU A 39 12.56 -1.58 7.72
N VAL A 40 13.11 -2.58 8.40
CA VAL A 40 14.28 -3.33 7.94
C VAL A 40 13.78 -4.67 7.40
N LYS A 41 14.44 -5.23 6.38
CA LYS A 41 14.19 -6.61 5.98
C LYS A 41 14.46 -7.53 7.17
N ASP A 42 13.39 -8.05 7.74
CA ASP A 42 13.39 -8.79 8.98
C ASP A 42 12.43 -9.97 8.82
N ALA A 43 12.97 -11.18 8.84
CA ALA A 43 12.19 -12.41 8.72
C ALA A 43 11.12 -12.52 9.83
N GLU A 44 11.37 -11.93 11.00
CA GLU A 44 10.39 -11.89 12.09
C GLU A 44 9.23 -10.94 11.78
N ALA A 45 9.48 -9.86 11.02
CA ALA A 45 8.43 -8.94 10.59
C ALA A 45 7.51 -9.61 9.55
N GLU A 46 8.09 -10.35 8.60
CA GLU A 46 7.35 -11.11 7.59
C GLU A 46 6.45 -12.17 8.24
N ASP A 47 7.00 -12.99 9.14
CA ASP A 47 6.24 -14.00 9.89
C ASP A 47 5.07 -13.37 10.67
N LYS A 48 5.29 -12.23 11.33
CA LYS A 48 4.26 -11.55 12.10
C LYS A 48 3.12 -11.00 11.24
N ILE A 49 3.41 -10.54 10.02
CA ILE A 49 2.40 -10.09 9.06
C ILE A 49 1.51 -11.27 8.66
N PHE A 50 2.07 -12.43 8.31
CA PHE A 50 1.27 -13.61 7.97
C PHE A 50 0.41 -14.09 9.14
N ARG A 51 0.97 -14.10 10.36
CA ARG A 51 0.21 -14.43 11.58
C ARG A 51 -0.93 -13.44 11.85
N TYR A 52 -0.76 -12.17 11.51
CA TYR A 52 -1.81 -11.17 11.61
C TYR A 52 -2.91 -11.38 10.57
N LEU A 53 -2.54 -11.62 9.30
CA LEU A 53 -3.50 -11.91 8.22
C LEU A 53 -4.37 -13.12 8.56
N LYS A 54 -3.78 -14.18 9.14
CA LYS A 54 -4.53 -15.34 9.65
C LYS A 54 -5.53 -14.98 10.75
N GLY A 55 -5.20 -14.00 11.60
CA GLY A 55 -6.07 -13.54 12.68
C GLY A 55 -7.26 -12.71 12.20
N GLN A 56 -7.17 -12.08 11.02
CA GLN A 56 -8.18 -11.17 10.47
C GLN A 56 -8.48 -11.44 8.98
N PRO A 57 -8.86 -12.67 8.58
CA PRO A 57 -9.06 -13.00 7.17
C PRO A 57 -10.26 -12.28 6.57
N LYS A 58 -11.27 -11.96 7.40
CA LYS A 58 -12.55 -11.32 7.01
C LYS A 58 -12.47 -9.81 6.82
N LEU A 59 -11.30 -9.20 7.02
CA LEU A 59 -11.14 -7.77 6.81
C LEU A 59 -11.32 -7.43 5.32
N GLY A 60 -11.84 -6.26 5.02
CA GLY A 60 -12.08 -5.89 3.64
C GLY A 60 -12.41 -4.42 3.50
N LEU A 61 -12.51 -3.96 2.26
CA LEU A 61 -12.87 -2.59 1.92
C LEU A 61 -14.36 -2.52 1.61
N SER A 62 -15.07 -1.60 2.26
CA SER A 62 -16.50 -1.35 2.02
C SER A 62 -16.69 -0.01 1.34
N TYR A 63 -17.38 -0.05 0.20
CA TYR A 63 -17.77 1.09 -0.64
C TYR A 63 -19.29 1.21 -0.61
N PRO A 64 -19.85 2.12 0.19
CA PRO A 64 -21.28 2.27 0.29
C PRO A 64 -21.82 3.02 -0.93
N ILE A 65 -23.08 2.76 -1.30
CA ILE A 65 -23.67 3.28 -2.54
C ILE A 65 -23.91 4.80 -2.51
N ASP A 66 -23.97 5.37 -1.32
CA ASP A 66 -24.20 6.79 -1.03
C ASP A 66 -22.90 7.62 -0.99
N SER A 67 -21.74 6.96 -1.08
CA SER A 67 -20.47 7.68 -1.14
C SER A 67 -20.20 8.19 -2.54
N PRO A 68 -19.73 9.44 -2.71
CA PRO A 68 -19.20 9.88 -3.99
C PRO A 68 -18.04 8.96 -4.41
N PHE A 69 -18.02 8.62 -5.70
CA PHE A 69 -17.02 7.77 -6.36
C PHE A 69 -15.90 8.63 -6.97
N ASP A 70 -15.45 9.64 -6.23
CA ASP A 70 -14.40 10.54 -6.69
C ASP A 70 -13.03 9.85 -6.55
N LEU A 71 -12.23 9.88 -7.62
CA LEU A 71 -10.86 9.36 -7.62
C LEU A 71 -9.90 10.50 -7.30
N GLU A 72 -9.35 10.49 -6.09
CA GLU A 72 -8.37 11.48 -5.63
C GLU A 72 -6.98 10.85 -5.57
N ALA A 73 -5.97 11.56 -6.03
CA ALA A 73 -4.60 11.08 -6.01
C ALA A 73 -3.66 12.16 -5.53
N TYR A 74 -2.75 11.76 -4.65
CA TYR A 74 -1.73 12.62 -4.08
C TYR A 74 -0.37 12.05 -4.46
N SER A 75 0.55 12.94 -4.82
CA SER A 75 1.94 12.61 -5.11
C SER A 75 2.84 13.53 -4.34
N ASP A 76 3.96 12.98 -3.89
CA ASP A 76 5.00 13.72 -3.19
C ASP A 76 6.36 13.17 -3.61
N SER A 77 7.40 13.98 -3.48
CA SER A 77 8.77 13.54 -3.74
C SER A 77 9.68 13.95 -2.60
N ASP A 78 10.47 13.00 -2.10
CA ASP A 78 11.60 13.36 -1.26
C ASP A 78 12.80 13.74 -2.15
N TYR A 79 13.22 14.99 -2.09
CA TYR A 79 14.49 15.38 -2.69
C TYR A 79 15.61 14.95 -1.74
N THR A 80 16.59 14.21 -2.26
CA THR A 80 17.79 13.77 -1.50
C THR A 80 17.52 12.85 -0.30
N GLY A 81 16.42 12.08 -0.29
CA GLY A 81 16.13 11.11 0.78
C GLY A 81 17.14 9.95 0.85
N ALA A 82 17.77 9.58 -0.26
CA ALA A 82 18.75 8.51 -0.34
C ALA A 82 20.18 9.06 -0.55
N SER A 83 20.98 9.02 0.52
CA SER A 83 22.36 9.56 0.55
C SER A 83 23.35 8.78 -0.33
N LEU A 84 23.03 7.53 -0.68
CA LEU A 84 23.94 6.63 -1.39
C LEU A 84 23.87 6.76 -2.92
N ASP A 85 22.67 6.93 -3.48
CA ASP A 85 22.42 6.94 -4.93
C ASP A 85 22.01 8.32 -5.47
N ARG A 86 21.84 9.32 -4.59
CA ARG A 86 21.35 10.68 -4.90
C ARG A 86 20.00 10.68 -5.61
N LYS A 87 19.23 9.59 -5.53
CA LYS A 87 17.92 9.49 -6.15
C LYS A 87 16.87 10.00 -5.18
N SER A 88 15.88 10.68 -5.74
CA SER A 88 14.65 11.02 -5.03
C SER A 88 13.77 9.78 -4.85
N THR A 89 12.92 9.79 -3.84
CA THR A 89 11.86 8.80 -3.65
C THR A 89 10.56 9.43 -4.06
N THR A 90 9.82 8.75 -4.93
CA THR A 90 8.44 9.11 -5.26
C THR A 90 7.51 8.44 -4.26
N GLY A 91 6.75 9.26 -3.55
CA GLY A 91 5.59 8.85 -2.76
C GLY A 91 4.29 9.14 -3.50
N GLY A 92 3.28 8.31 -3.32
CA GLY A 92 1.94 8.62 -3.79
C GLY A 92 0.89 7.69 -3.22
N PHE A 93 -0.32 8.19 -3.14
CA PHE A 93 -1.47 7.40 -2.70
C PHE A 93 -2.73 7.82 -3.44
N GLN A 94 -3.56 6.84 -3.78
CA GLN A 94 -4.79 7.01 -4.52
C GLN A 94 -5.99 6.54 -3.69
N PHE A 95 -6.99 7.41 -3.63
CA PHE A 95 -8.24 7.23 -2.92
C PHE A 95 -9.38 7.08 -3.91
N LEU A 96 -10.27 6.12 -3.67
CA LEU A 96 -11.58 6.06 -4.30
C LEU A 96 -12.63 6.41 -3.23
N GLY A 97 -13.23 7.59 -3.35
CA GLY A 97 -13.96 8.23 -2.27
C GLY A 97 -13.06 8.40 -1.05
N LYS A 98 -13.52 7.92 0.12
CA LYS A 98 -12.74 7.99 1.37
C LYS A 98 -11.84 6.77 1.63
N ARG A 99 -11.65 5.88 0.65
CA ARG A 99 -10.93 4.60 0.82
C ARG A 99 -9.63 4.62 0.03
N LEU A 100 -8.51 4.36 0.71
CA LEU A 100 -7.21 4.18 0.07
C LEU A 100 -7.21 2.87 -0.71
N ILE A 101 -6.97 2.93 -2.02
CA ILE A 101 -6.97 1.75 -2.90
C ILE A 101 -5.55 1.33 -3.31
N SER A 102 -4.64 2.29 -3.43
CA SER A 102 -3.27 2.06 -3.85
C SER A 102 -2.36 3.09 -3.18
N TRP A 103 -1.14 2.65 -2.89
CA TRP A 103 -0.07 3.50 -2.39
C TRP A 103 1.26 3.02 -2.97
N GLN A 104 2.18 3.95 -3.16
CA GLN A 104 3.52 3.67 -3.66
C GLN A 104 4.55 4.52 -2.92
N CYS A 105 5.69 3.92 -2.63
CA CYS A 105 6.90 4.59 -2.19
C CYS A 105 8.07 3.92 -2.91
N LYS A 106 8.70 4.63 -3.85
CA LYS A 106 9.67 4.02 -4.78
C LYS A 106 10.80 4.99 -5.09
N ASN A 107 12.05 4.52 -4.99
CA ASN A 107 13.21 5.27 -5.48
C ASN A 107 13.09 5.52 -6.98
N GLN A 108 13.28 6.77 -7.39
CA GLN A 108 13.26 7.18 -8.78
C GLN A 108 14.42 6.55 -9.55
N THR A 109 14.17 6.13 -10.78
CA THR A 109 15.21 5.55 -11.63
C THR A 109 16.21 6.62 -12.10
N ILE A 110 15.73 7.86 -12.25
CA ILE A 110 16.47 9.01 -12.75
C ILE A 110 16.92 9.89 -11.58
N VAL A 111 18.13 10.43 -11.65
CA VAL A 111 18.60 11.43 -10.68
C VAL A 111 17.96 12.78 -10.99
N ALA A 112 17.26 13.34 -10.01
CA ALA A 112 16.68 14.67 -10.07
C ALA A 112 17.74 15.72 -9.70
N ASN A 113 17.97 16.70 -10.57
CA ASN A 113 18.96 17.76 -10.32
C ASN A 113 18.37 18.93 -9.52
N TYR A 114 17.04 18.96 -9.37
CA TYR A 114 16.28 19.99 -8.66
C TYR A 114 14.97 19.39 -8.15
N THR A 115 14.39 20.00 -7.11
CA THR A 115 13.15 19.55 -6.47
C THR A 115 11.98 19.45 -7.46
N THR A 116 11.79 20.45 -8.31
CA THR A 116 10.72 20.44 -9.33
C THR A 116 10.80 19.25 -10.30
N LYS A 117 12.01 18.72 -10.57
CA LYS A 117 12.18 17.52 -11.41
C LYS A 117 11.72 16.29 -10.67
N ALA A 118 12.07 16.18 -9.39
CA ALA A 118 11.64 15.09 -8.53
C ALA A 118 10.11 15.06 -8.41
N GLU A 119 9.50 16.24 -8.21
CA GLU A 119 8.05 16.42 -8.18
C GLU A 119 7.39 16.00 -9.49
N TYR A 120 7.92 16.45 -10.64
CA TYR A 120 7.37 16.08 -11.95
C TYR A 120 7.42 14.57 -12.19
N VAL A 121 8.53 13.92 -11.82
CA VAL A 121 8.66 12.46 -11.91
C VAL A 121 7.66 11.75 -11.00
N ALA A 122 7.45 12.25 -9.78
CA ALA A 122 6.46 11.72 -8.86
C ALA A 122 5.02 11.88 -9.38
N ALA A 123 4.67 13.08 -9.87
CA ALA A 123 3.37 13.37 -10.47
C ALA A 123 3.09 12.51 -11.70
N ALA A 124 4.07 12.34 -12.61
CA ALA A 124 3.93 11.48 -13.78
C ALA A 124 3.69 10.01 -13.40
N SER A 125 4.41 9.50 -12.39
CA SER A 125 4.20 8.14 -11.86
C SER A 125 2.82 7.97 -11.23
N CYS A 126 2.35 8.99 -10.50
CA CYS A 126 1.02 8.98 -9.90
C CYS A 126 -0.09 9.01 -10.96
N TYR A 127 0.04 9.89 -11.96
CA TYR A 127 -0.90 9.99 -13.07
C TYR A 127 -0.99 8.68 -13.87
N GLY A 128 0.14 8.03 -14.13
CA GLY A 128 0.16 6.71 -14.78
C GLY A 128 -0.60 5.64 -14.01
N GLN A 129 -0.55 5.65 -12.67
CA GLN A 129 -1.35 4.75 -11.85
C GLN A 129 -2.85 5.10 -11.90
N VAL A 130 -3.18 6.38 -11.81
CA VAL A 130 -4.58 6.86 -11.90
C VAL A 130 -5.20 6.50 -13.25
N LEU A 131 -4.46 6.57 -14.35
CA LEU A 131 -4.95 6.21 -15.68
C LEU A 131 -5.17 4.69 -15.84
N TRP A 132 -4.44 3.86 -15.09
CA TRP A 132 -4.56 2.41 -15.13
C TRP A 132 -5.74 1.90 -14.29
N ILE A 133 -6.07 2.61 -13.22
CA ILE A 133 -7.21 2.35 -12.32
C ILE A 133 -8.53 2.68 -13.04
#